data_AF-A0A2S8PHE7-F1
#
_entry.id   AF-A0A2S8PHE7-F1
#
_cell.length_a   1.000
_cell.length_b   1.000
_cell.length_c   1.000
_cell.angle_alpha   90.00
_cell.angle_beta   90.00
_cell.angle_gamma   90.00
#
_symmetry.space_group_name_H-M   'P 1'
#
loop_
_entity.id
_entity.type
_entity.pdbx_description
1 polymer ?
#
loop_
_entity_poly.entity_id
_entity_poly.type
_entity_poly.pdbx_seq_one_letter_code
_entity_poly.pdbx_strand_id
1 'polypeptide(L)'
;MKPYNRRLRILCLLLPMLCLSLLRPVPELRADPSAGASTNDREILQNSLSVVEIDREIERISAQQETIQQELNKLSGQLEDKLLQIQDQQSRAGAVIRSYYMGEREGLLVAMLSAKDLGSLIHMFDVYDMIMEHDRSVLDAYQSEYKEIKNTKLA
;
A
#
# COMPACT_ATOMS: atom_id res chain seq x y z
N MET A 1 -69.83 51.94 57.30
CA MET A 1 -69.28 50.84 56.48
C MET A 1 -69.06 51.40 55.08
N LYS A 2 -67.90 51.32 54.42
CA LYS A 2 -67.14 50.09 54.18
C LYS A 2 -65.67 50.45 53.84
N PRO A 3 -64.66 49.92 54.55
CA PRO A 3 -63.23 50.10 54.24
C PRO A 3 -62.79 49.40 52.93
N TYR A 4 -63.75 48.92 52.13
CA TYR A 4 -63.55 48.18 50.89
C TYR A 4 -63.09 49.07 49.73
N ASN A 5 -63.63 50.29 49.62
CA ASN A 5 -63.39 51.16 48.47
C ASN A 5 -61.96 51.75 48.43
N ARG A 6 -61.30 51.85 49.59
CA ARG A 6 -59.93 52.36 49.70
C ARG A 6 -58.90 51.29 49.31
N ARG A 7 -59.14 50.02 49.67
CA ARG A 7 -58.30 48.89 49.23
C ARG A 7 -58.49 48.60 47.74
N LEU A 8 -59.71 48.75 47.22
CA LEU A 8 -60.00 48.61 45.79
C LEU A 8 -59.28 49.67 44.94
N ARG A 9 -59.22 50.93 45.39
CA ARG A 9 -58.47 52.00 44.70
C ARG A 9 -56.96 51.76 44.69
N ILE A 10 -56.41 51.25 45.79
CA ILE A 10 -54.97 50.90 45.88
C ILE A 10 -54.67 49.72 44.95
N LEU A 11 -55.53 48.71 44.91
CA LEU A 11 -55.40 47.58 43.98
C LEU A 11 -55.47 48.05 42.51
N CYS A 12 -56.34 49.01 42.20
CA CYS A 12 -56.51 49.57 40.86
C CYS A 12 -55.32 50.43 40.40
N LEU A 13 -54.53 50.99 41.33
CA LEU A 13 -53.29 51.72 41.02
C LEU A 13 -52.06 50.80 40.98
N LEU A 14 -52.05 49.70 41.73
CA LEU A 14 -50.95 48.73 41.71
C LEU A 14 -50.94 47.85 40.46
N LEU A 15 -52.12 47.50 39.94
CA LEU A 15 -52.27 46.67 38.73
C LEU A 15 -51.59 47.26 37.48
N PRO A 16 -51.76 48.56 37.12
CA PRO A 16 -51.07 49.13 35.96
C PRO A 16 -49.56 49.31 36.20
N MET A 17 -49.12 49.49 37.45
CA MET A 17 -47.70 49.63 37.82
C MET A 17 -46.95 48.29 37.69
N LEU A 18 -47.63 47.18 38.02
CA LEU A 18 -47.12 45.82 37.78
C LEU A 18 -47.06 45.49 36.28
N CYS A 19 -48.10 45.81 35.50
CA CYS A 19 -48.08 45.61 34.04
C CYS A 19 -46.99 46.42 33.33
N LEU A 20 -46.65 47.63 33.79
CA LEU A 20 -45.56 48.42 33.21
C LEU A 20 -44.17 47.81 33.47
N SER A 21 -44.00 47.04 34.55
CA SER A 21 -42.72 46.37 34.86
C SER A 21 -42.42 45.16 33.97
N LEU A 22 -43.46 44.53 33.41
CA LEU A 22 -43.37 43.38 32.48
C LEU A 22 -43.03 43.79 31.05
N LEU A 23 -43.14 45.08 30.72
CA LEU A 23 -42.85 45.62 29.39
C LEU A 23 -41.39 46.05 29.21
N ARG A 24 -40.52 45.81 30.20
CA ARG A 24 -39.09 46.04 30.05
C ARG A 24 -38.51 44.98 29.12
N PRO A 25 -37.83 45.36 28.03
CA PRO A 25 -37.13 44.39 27.20
C PRO A 25 -36.05 43.72 28.06
N VAL A 26 -36.18 42.41 28.25
CA VAL A 26 -35.10 41.58 28.80
C VAL A 26 -33.91 41.77 27.85
N PRO A 27 -32.73 42.21 28.34
CA PRO A 27 -31.55 42.21 27.49
C PRO A 27 -31.29 40.75 27.11
N GLU A 28 -31.35 40.43 25.81
CA GLU A 28 -30.85 39.16 25.32
C GLU A 28 -29.37 39.10 25.66
N LEU A 29 -29.02 38.39 26.75
CA LEU A 29 -27.67 37.90 26.94
C LEU A 29 -27.46 36.79 25.91
N ARG A 30 -27.21 37.19 24.67
CA ARG A 30 -26.54 36.34 23.70
C ARG A 30 -25.13 36.15 24.22
N ALA A 31 -24.87 35.00 24.83
CA ALA A 31 -23.54 34.46 24.91
C ALA A 31 -23.08 34.17 23.47
N ASP A 32 -22.58 35.20 22.80
CA ASP A 32 -21.90 35.06 21.53
C ASP A 32 -20.56 34.36 21.83
N PRO A 33 -20.34 33.11 21.36
CA PRO A 33 -19.10 32.39 21.60
C PRO A 33 -17.89 33.10 20.96
N SER A 34 -18.09 34.16 20.18
CA SER A 34 -17.02 35.00 19.63
C SER A 34 -16.61 36.18 20.51
N ALA A 35 -17.39 36.55 21.54
CA ALA A 35 -17.13 37.75 22.35
C ALA A 35 -16.01 37.59 23.40
N GLY A 36 -15.49 36.36 23.60
CA GLY A 36 -14.48 36.05 24.61
C GLY A 36 -13.08 35.69 24.07
N ALA A 37 -12.92 35.49 22.77
CA ALA A 37 -11.63 35.17 22.17
C ALA A 37 -11.15 36.38 21.37
N SER A 38 -10.09 37.04 21.83
CA SER A 38 -9.43 38.06 21.03
C SER A 38 -8.96 37.44 19.71
N THR A 39 -8.83 38.23 18.64
CA THR A 39 -8.32 37.74 17.34
C THR A 39 -6.98 36.99 17.50
N ASN A 40 -6.17 37.43 18.47
CA ASN A 40 -4.90 36.80 18.86
C ASN A 40 -5.10 35.39 19.47
N ASP A 41 -6.12 35.18 20.30
CA ASP A 41 -6.42 33.87 20.89
C ASP A 41 -6.85 32.86 19.81
N ARG A 42 -7.61 33.31 18.80
CA ARG A 42 -8.03 32.45 17.67
C ARG A 42 -6.85 32.07 16.77
N GLU A 43 -5.94 33.00 16.53
CA GLU A 43 -4.75 32.78 15.71
C GLU A 43 -3.76 31.83 16.39
N ILE A 44 -3.57 31.95 17.71
CA ILE A 44 -2.76 31.01 18.52
C ILE A 44 -3.40 29.61 18.53
N LEU A 45 -4.72 29.52 18.66
CA LEU A 45 -5.44 28.24 18.59
C LEU A 45 -5.34 27.59 17.20
N GLN A 46 -5.46 28.37 16.12
CA GLN A 46 -5.28 27.86 14.76
C GLN A 46 -3.83 27.41 14.50
N ASN A 47 -2.85 28.19 14.94
CA ASN A 47 -1.44 27.85 14.78
C ASN A 47 -1.05 26.62 15.60
N SER A 48 -1.56 26.46 16.82
CA SER A 48 -1.32 25.25 17.62
C SER A 48 -2.01 24.01 17.04
N LEU A 49 -3.23 24.16 16.50
CA LEU A 49 -3.91 23.08 15.77
C LEU A 49 -3.10 22.64 14.54
N SER A 50 -2.52 23.61 13.82
CA SER A 50 -1.64 23.36 12.67
C SER A 50 -0.35 22.64 13.06
N VAL A 51 0.28 22.96 14.19
CA VAL A 51 1.49 22.26 14.66
C VAL A 51 1.17 20.79 15.00
N VAL A 52 0.05 20.54 15.68
CA VAL A 52 -0.38 19.17 16.03
C VAL A 52 -0.70 18.36 14.77
N GLU A 53 -1.30 18.97 13.75
CA GLU A 53 -1.54 18.31 12.46
C GLU A 53 -0.24 17.99 11.72
N ILE A 54 0.75 18.89 11.75
CA ILE A 54 2.08 18.65 11.17
C ILE A 54 2.78 17.49 11.86
N ASP A 55 2.78 17.43 13.19
CA ASP A 55 3.40 16.32 13.94
C ASP A 55 2.76 14.97 13.57
N ARG A 56 1.42 14.96 13.44
CA ARG A 56 0.69 13.75 13.02
C ARG A 56 1.03 13.33 11.60
N GLU A 57 1.21 14.28 10.68
CA GLU A 57 1.66 13.99 9.32
C GLU A 57 3.13 13.54 9.28
N ILE A 58 3.99 14.08 10.14
CA ILE A 58 5.38 13.60 10.30
C ILE A 58 5.36 12.14 10.76
N GLU A 59 4.60 11.80 11.81
CA GLU A 59 4.48 10.41 12.28
C GLU A 59 3.96 9.48 11.17
N ARG A 60 2.92 9.91 10.43
CA ARG A 60 2.37 9.14 9.31
C ARG A 60 3.41 8.89 8.22
N ILE A 61 4.14 9.93 7.81
CA ILE A 61 5.17 9.84 6.77
C ILE A 61 6.34 8.98 7.26
N SER A 62 6.79 9.14 8.51
CA SER A 62 7.86 8.33 9.08
C SER A 62 7.50 6.85 9.11
N ALA A 63 6.27 6.50 9.51
CA ALA A 63 5.80 5.11 9.47
C ALA A 63 5.74 4.55 8.03
N GLN A 64 5.33 5.39 7.06
CA GLN A 64 5.37 5.01 5.64
C GLN A 64 6.80 4.78 5.14
N GLN A 65 7.74 5.66 5.50
CA GLN A 65 9.15 5.53 5.13
C GLN A 65 9.75 4.25 5.72
N GLU A 66 9.46 3.93 6.98
CA GLU A 66 9.94 2.70 7.60
C GLU A 66 9.38 1.46 6.87
N THR A 67 8.09 1.47 6.53
CA THR A 67 7.45 0.38 5.77
C THR A 67 8.11 0.21 4.40
N ILE A 68 8.31 1.30 3.66
CA ILE A 68 8.99 1.29 2.36
C ILE A 68 10.42 0.78 2.49
N GLN A 69 11.15 1.19 3.53
CA GLN A 69 12.52 0.74 3.75
C GLN A 69 12.58 -0.77 4.03
N GLN A 70 11.62 -1.31 4.79
CA GLN A 70 11.51 -2.74 5.02
C GLN A 70 11.21 -3.51 3.72
N GLU A 71 10.31 -2.98 2.89
CA GLU A 71 10.00 -3.56 1.57
C GLU A 71 11.22 -3.53 0.63
N LEU A 72 11.97 -2.42 0.59
CA LEU A 72 13.19 -2.31 -0.20
C LEU A 72 14.26 -3.31 0.25
N ASN A 73 14.44 -3.47 1.56
CA ASN A 73 15.40 -4.44 2.09
C ASN A 73 14.99 -5.87 1.72
N LYS A 74 13.70 -6.21 1.83
CA LYS A 74 13.18 -7.51 1.42
C LYS A 74 13.37 -7.76 -0.07
N LEU A 75 13.02 -6.78 -0.91
CA LEU A 75 13.15 -6.89 -2.37
C LEU A 75 14.61 -7.01 -2.79
N SER A 76 15.52 -6.30 -2.12
CA SER A 76 16.96 -6.38 -2.36
C SER A 76 17.49 -7.79 -2.08
N GLY A 77 17.10 -8.41 -0.97
CA GLY A 77 17.46 -9.80 -0.68
C GLY A 77 16.89 -10.79 -1.70
N GLN A 78 15.62 -10.63 -2.08
CA GLN A 78 15.01 -11.46 -3.13
C GLN A 78 15.71 -11.32 -4.48
N LEU A 79 16.16 -10.10 -4.83
CA LEU A 79 16.91 -9.85 -6.05
C LEU A 79 18.29 -10.54 -6.03
N GLU A 80 18.98 -10.52 -4.89
CA GLU A 80 20.25 -11.22 -4.72
C GLU A 80 20.09 -12.74 -4.90
N ASP A 81 19.10 -13.35 -4.26
CA ASP A 81 18.79 -14.77 -4.41
C ASP A 81 18.48 -15.12 -5.88
N LYS A 82 17.69 -14.29 -6.56
CA LYS A 82 17.37 -14.44 -7.98
C LYS A 82 18.60 -14.33 -8.88
N LEU A 83 19.53 -13.43 -8.56
CA LEU A 83 20.80 -13.28 -9.30
C LEU A 83 21.72 -14.50 -9.13
N LEU A 84 21.69 -15.18 -7.99
CA LEU A 84 22.41 -16.44 -7.80
C LEU A 84 21.76 -17.58 -8.61
N GLN A 85 20.43 -17.68 -8.57
CA GLN A 85 19.68 -18.70 -9.31
C GLN A 85 19.91 -18.59 -10.82
N ILE A 86 19.90 -17.37 -11.38
CA ILE A 86 20.14 -17.18 -12.81
C ILE A 86 21.58 -17.53 -13.21
N GLN A 87 22.56 -17.31 -12.34
CA GLN A 87 23.95 -17.70 -12.61
C GLN A 87 24.08 -19.23 -12.72
N ASP A 88 23.43 -19.97 -11.83
CA ASP A 88 23.38 -21.44 -11.92
C ASP A 88 22.69 -21.90 -13.20
N GLN A 89 21.52 -21.33 -13.52
CA GLN A 89 20.81 -21.64 -14.76
C GLN A 89 21.61 -21.29 -16.01
N GLN A 90 22.36 -20.18 -15.99
CA GLN A 90 23.25 -19.79 -17.08
C GLN A 90 24.35 -20.84 -17.29
N SER A 91 24.94 -21.34 -16.21
CA SER A 91 25.95 -22.41 -16.26
C SER A 91 25.38 -23.68 -16.90
N ARG A 92 24.17 -24.08 -16.47
CA ARG A 92 23.46 -25.26 -16.99
C ARG A 92 23.07 -25.11 -18.46
N ALA A 93 22.46 -23.98 -18.83
CA ALA A 93 22.12 -23.66 -20.22
C ALA A 93 23.38 -23.62 -21.11
N GLY A 94 24.47 -23.05 -20.60
CA GLY A 94 25.76 -23.05 -21.28
C GLY A 94 26.33 -24.45 -21.48
N ALA A 95 26.16 -25.36 -20.51
CA ALA A 95 26.56 -26.76 -20.67
C ALA A 95 25.77 -27.48 -21.77
N VAL A 96 24.46 -27.25 -21.82
CA VAL A 96 23.59 -27.76 -22.90
C VAL A 96 24.11 -27.27 -24.25
N ILE A 97 24.28 -25.96 -24.45
CA ILE A 97 24.76 -25.39 -25.71
C ILE A 97 26.13 -25.96 -26.10
N ARG A 98 27.06 -26.07 -25.14
CA ARG A 98 28.38 -26.67 -25.39
C ARG A 98 28.28 -28.13 -25.82
N SER A 99 27.37 -28.92 -25.24
CA SER A 99 27.20 -30.32 -25.63
C SER A 99 26.76 -30.48 -27.10
N TYR A 100 25.95 -29.55 -27.62
CA TYR A 100 25.62 -29.51 -29.05
C TYR A 100 26.79 -29.02 -29.90
N TYR A 101 27.49 -27.97 -29.46
CA TYR A 101 28.60 -27.40 -30.22
C TYR A 101 29.84 -28.31 -30.30
N MET A 102 30.16 -29.00 -29.20
CA MET A 102 31.28 -29.94 -29.11
C MET A 102 30.95 -31.32 -29.69
N GLY A 103 29.74 -31.51 -30.21
CA GLY A 103 29.31 -32.76 -30.83
C GLY A 103 28.98 -33.89 -29.85
N GLU A 104 28.92 -33.63 -28.53
CA GLU A 104 28.53 -34.64 -27.53
C GLU A 104 27.13 -35.20 -27.79
N ARG A 105 26.24 -34.37 -28.38
CA ARG A 105 24.88 -34.76 -28.77
C ARG A 105 24.80 -35.52 -30.10
N GLU A 106 25.85 -35.52 -30.93
CA GLU A 106 25.87 -36.23 -32.22
C GLU A 106 25.84 -37.76 -32.03
N GLY A 107 26.38 -38.25 -30.93
CA GLY A 107 26.37 -39.68 -30.58
C GLY A 107 24.97 -40.27 -30.43
N LEU A 108 23.95 -39.45 -30.15
CA LEU A 108 22.57 -39.90 -30.01
C LEU A 108 21.99 -40.37 -31.35
N LEU A 109 22.27 -39.64 -32.43
CA LEU A 109 21.85 -40.03 -33.79
C LEU A 109 22.55 -41.33 -34.20
N VAL A 110 23.86 -41.43 -33.91
CA VAL A 110 24.65 -42.64 -34.19
C VAL A 110 24.08 -43.84 -33.44
N ALA A 111 23.69 -43.65 -32.18
CA ALA A 111 23.06 -44.70 -31.37
C ALA A 111 21.75 -45.18 -32.02
N MET A 112 20.85 -44.27 -32.41
CA MET A 112 19.60 -44.61 -33.10
C MET A 112 19.85 -45.38 -34.41
N LEU A 113 20.79 -44.92 -35.24
CA LEU A 113 21.11 -45.57 -36.52
C LEU A 113 21.79 -46.93 -36.33
N SER A 114 22.31 -47.22 -35.13
CA SER A 114 22.92 -48.50 -34.78
C SER A 114 21.92 -49.53 -34.23
N ALA A 115 20.62 -49.20 -34.19
CA ALA A 115 19.58 -50.10 -33.73
C ALA A 115 19.49 -51.37 -34.61
N LYS A 116 19.38 -52.53 -33.97
CA LYS A 116 19.35 -53.84 -34.66
C LYS A 116 17.96 -54.27 -35.12
N ASP A 117 16.92 -53.65 -34.56
CA ASP A 117 15.52 -53.97 -34.80
C ASP A 117 14.62 -52.73 -34.52
N LEU A 118 13.37 -52.80 -34.95
CA LEU A 118 12.41 -51.70 -34.83
C LEU A 118 12.09 -51.35 -33.37
N GLY A 119 12.04 -52.35 -32.47
CA GLY A 119 11.78 -52.11 -31.05
C GLY A 119 12.92 -51.33 -30.39
N SER A 120 14.15 -51.74 -30.66
CA SER A 120 15.37 -51.03 -30.23
C SER A 120 15.41 -49.59 -30.75
N LEU A 121 14.98 -49.36 -32.00
CA LEU A 121 14.91 -48.02 -32.58
C LEU A 121 13.90 -47.12 -31.84
N ILE A 122 12.71 -47.64 -31.54
CA ILE A 122 11.67 -46.91 -30.80
C ILE A 122 12.17 -46.54 -29.40
N HIS A 123 12.78 -47.49 -28.67
CA HIS A 123 13.34 -47.20 -27.35
C HIS A 123 14.45 -46.15 -27.37
N MET A 124 15.33 -46.18 -28.38
CA MET A 124 16.36 -45.15 -28.55
C MET A 124 15.76 -43.79 -28.88
N PHE A 125 14.68 -43.75 -29.66
CA PHE A 125 13.94 -42.52 -29.94
C PHE A 125 13.32 -41.94 -28.66
N ASP A 126 12.72 -42.76 -27.79
CA ASP A 126 12.16 -42.30 -26.51
C ASP A 126 13.23 -41.65 -25.61
N VAL A 127 14.43 -42.26 -25.56
CA VAL A 127 15.57 -41.69 -24.81
C VAL A 127 16.05 -40.39 -25.44
N TYR A 128 16.13 -40.33 -26.77
CA TYR A 128 16.49 -39.11 -27.49
C TYR A 128 15.51 -37.97 -27.18
N ASP A 129 14.21 -38.23 -27.28
CA ASP A 129 13.16 -37.26 -27.03
C ASP A 129 13.20 -36.74 -25.58
N MET A 130 13.39 -37.64 -24.61
CA MET A 130 13.58 -37.28 -23.20
C MET A 130 14.77 -36.33 -23.00
N ILE A 131 15.91 -36.59 -23.65
CA ILE A 131 17.10 -35.73 -23.55
C ILE A 131 16.83 -34.36 -24.19
N MET A 132 16.20 -34.33 -25.36
CA MET A 132 15.88 -33.07 -26.06
C MET A 132 14.88 -32.22 -25.26
N GLU A 133 13.86 -32.83 -24.66
CA GLU A 133 12.88 -32.14 -23.84
C GLU A 133 13.52 -31.57 -22.56
N HIS A 134 14.40 -32.34 -21.91
CA HIS A 134 15.18 -31.83 -20.79
C HIS A 134 16.05 -30.63 -21.21
N ASP A 135 16.81 -30.75 -22.30
CA ASP A 135 17.68 -29.69 -22.79
C ASP A 135 16.90 -28.41 -23.13
N ARG A 136 15.73 -28.57 -23.76
CA ARG A 136 14.81 -27.46 -24.01
C ARG A 136 14.32 -26.82 -22.71
N SER A 137 13.88 -27.63 -21.75
CA SER A 137 13.43 -27.15 -20.44
C SER A 137 14.51 -26.33 -19.72
N VAL A 138 15.78 -26.75 -19.78
CA VAL A 138 16.91 -26.00 -19.22
C VAL A 138 17.06 -24.63 -19.88
N LEU A 139 17.00 -24.58 -21.21
CA LEU A 139 17.16 -23.34 -21.97
C LEU A 139 15.98 -22.38 -21.76
N ASP A 140 14.76 -22.90 -21.75
CA ASP A 140 13.54 -22.12 -21.53
C ASP A 140 13.50 -21.55 -20.10
N ALA A 141 13.91 -22.32 -19.09
CA ALA A 141 14.03 -21.85 -17.72
C ALA A 141 14.98 -20.65 -17.60
N TYR A 142 16.19 -20.77 -18.16
CA TYR A 142 17.16 -19.67 -18.19
C TYR A 142 16.61 -18.44 -18.93
N GLN A 143 15.96 -18.64 -20.08
CA GLN A 143 15.39 -17.54 -20.84
C GLN A 143 14.28 -16.81 -20.07
N SER A 144 13.42 -17.54 -19.36
CA SER A 144 12.33 -16.97 -18.57
C SER A 144 12.86 -16.13 -17.41
N GLU A 145 13.75 -16.69 -16.59
CA GLU A 145 14.32 -15.98 -15.43
C GLU A 145 15.16 -14.77 -15.86
N TYR A 146 15.86 -14.85 -17.00
CA TYR A 146 16.58 -13.69 -17.55
C TYR A 146 15.62 -12.55 -17.95
N LYS A 147 14.46 -12.86 -18.52
CA LYS A 147 13.45 -11.85 -18.86
C LYS A 147 12.85 -11.22 -17.61
N GLU A 148 12.56 -12.01 -16.57
CA GLU A 148 12.02 -11.51 -15.31
C GLU A 148 12.98 -10.51 -14.65
N ILE A 149 14.26 -10.88 -14.46
CA ILE A 149 15.25 -9.98 -13.85
C ILE A 149 15.46 -8.70 -14.67
N LYS A 150 15.47 -8.81 -16.01
CA LYS A 150 15.60 -7.64 -16.87
C LYS A 150 14.44 -6.66 -16.65
N ASN A 151 13.22 -7.16 -16.48
CA ASN A 151 12.05 -6.32 -16.22
C ASN A 151 12.12 -5.70 -14.80
N THR A 152 12.56 -6.46 -13.79
CA THR A 152 12.72 -5.96 -12.42
C THR A 152 13.83 -4.91 -12.29
N LYS A 153 14.92 -5.00 -13.06
CA LYS A 153 15.99 -3.99 -13.05
C LYS A 153 15.66 -2.70 -13.80
N LEU A 154 14.64 -2.72 -14.68
CA LEU A 154 14.25 -1.58 -15.52
C LEU A 154 12.98 -0.87 -15.03
N ALA A 155 12.30 -1.42 -14.02
CA ALA A 155 11.17 -0.81 -13.31
C ALA A 155 11.67 -0.02 -12.10
#